data_AF-A0A5B8L5H3-F1
#
_entry.id   AF-A0A5B8L5H3-F1
#
_cell.length_a   1.000
_cell.length_b   1.000
_cell.length_c   1.000
_cell.angle_alpha   90.00
_cell.angle_beta   90.00
_cell.angle_gamma   90.00
#
_symmetry.space_group_name_H-M   'P 1'
#
loop_
_entity.id
_entity.type
_entity.pdbx_description
1 polymer ?
#
loop_
_entity_poly.entity_id
_entity_poly.type
_entity_poly.pdbx_seq_one_letter_code
_entity_poly.pdbx_strand_id
1 'polypeptide(L)'
;MKNIIQQPQPFDLVGDPVLIAGIGSGFEATLNWRVHDGHDERTGFFNVGGGTGEHGQFHVAAAIGNAAFQLDRLFVEVYEESARDGSEVNKAIVPVIFGPRIVTDYVGYRIHVVAPGDTLSKIARDNYGDPSQFALIARANPQLISDPNLIFVGQELKVPIGA
;
A
#
# COMPACT_ATOMS: atom_id res chain seq x y z
N MET A 1 -10.33 21.92 1.70
CA MET A 1 -10.11 21.02 0.54
C MET A 1 -9.56 19.72 1.08
N LYS A 2 -9.88 18.57 0.46
CA LYS A 2 -9.41 17.27 0.96
C LYS A 2 -7.90 17.12 0.78
N ASN A 3 -7.24 16.40 1.69
CA ASN A 3 -5.87 15.95 1.50
C ASN A 3 -5.80 15.02 0.29
N ILE A 4 -4.63 14.94 -0.35
CA ILE A 4 -4.38 14.08 -1.50
C ILE A 4 -3.14 13.24 -1.22
N ILE A 5 -3.31 11.92 -1.30
CA ILE A 5 -2.18 10.97 -1.33
C ILE A 5 -1.85 10.72 -2.79
N GLN A 6 -0.63 11.10 -3.19
CA GLN A 6 -0.10 10.87 -4.54
C GLN A 6 0.75 9.59 -4.60
N GLN A 7 1.28 9.15 -3.46
CA GLN A 7 1.91 7.85 -3.29
C GLN A 7 1.62 7.36 -1.86
N PRO A 8 1.29 6.09 -1.63
CA PRO A 8 1.08 5.03 -2.63
C PRO A 8 -0.16 5.26 -3.51
N GLN A 9 -0.22 4.62 -4.68
CA GLN A 9 -1.45 4.51 -5.47
C GLN A 9 -2.29 3.32 -4.99
N PRO A 10 -3.60 3.28 -5.31
CA PRO A 10 -4.44 2.13 -4.95
C PRO A 10 -3.85 0.81 -5.43
N PHE A 11 -3.73 -0.14 -4.51
CA PHE A 11 -3.18 -1.49 -4.71
C PHE A 11 -1.69 -1.55 -5.06
N ASP A 12 -0.93 -0.51 -4.71
CA ASP A 12 0.53 -0.60 -4.68
C ASP A 12 1.01 -1.58 -3.61
N LEU A 13 2.09 -2.28 -3.93
CA LEU A 13 2.80 -3.09 -2.95
C LEU A 13 3.67 -2.16 -2.12
N VAL A 14 3.50 -2.20 -0.80
CA VAL A 14 4.24 -1.38 0.16
C VAL A 14 4.99 -2.26 1.15
N GLY A 15 6.12 -1.74 1.64
CA GLY A 15 6.91 -2.35 2.71
C GLY A 15 6.65 -1.69 4.06
N ASP A 16 7.60 -1.89 4.98
CA ASP A 16 7.72 -1.14 6.22
C ASP A 16 9.10 -0.44 6.22
N PRO A 17 9.17 0.91 6.30
CA PRO A 17 8.05 1.84 6.44
C PRO A 17 7.19 1.96 5.17
N VAL A 18 5.91 2.30 5.37
CA VAL A 18 5.02 2.71 4.28
C VAL A 18 5.38 4.13 3.87
N LEU A 19 5.81 4.33 2.64
CA LEU A 19 6.16 5.66 2.11
C LEU A 19 4.92 6.38 1.60
N ILE A 20 4.60 7.52 2.20
CA ILE A 20 3.40 8.31 1.87
C ILE A 20 3.83 9.70 1.43
N ALA A 21 3.40 10.12 0.25
CA ALA A 21 3.66 11.46 -0.27
C ALA A 21 2.41 12.05 -0.91
N GLY A 22 2.30 13.37 -0.89
CA GLY A 22 1.13 14.04 -1.42
C GLY A 22 1.06 15.53 -1.16
N ILE A 23 -0.16 16.06 -1.22
CA ILE A 23 -0.47 17.47 -1.00
C ILE A 23 -1.53 17.56 0.10
N GLY A 24 -1.26 18.38 1.11
CA GLY A 24 -2.16 18.54 2.25
C GLY A 24 -2.08 19.92 2.87
N SER A 25 -3.10 20.25 3.65
CA SER A 25 -3.18 21.42 4.52
C SER A 25 -3.58 20.87 5.88
N GLY A 26 -2.98 21.36 6.96
CA GLY A 26 -3.32 20.92 8.31
C GLY A 26 -3.71 22.09 9.20
N PHE A 27 -4.63 21.87 10.13
CA PHE A 27 -4.76 22.74 11.30
C PHE A 27 -3.42 22.77 12.06
N GLU A 28 -2.91 23.97 12.37
CA GLU A 28 -1.55 24.16 12.92
C GLU A 28 -0.45 23.46 12.09
N ALA A 29 -0.67 23.35 10.78
CA ALA A 29 0.23 22.66 9.87
C ALA A 29 0.47 21.19 10.27
N THR A 30 -0.48 20.51 10.92
CA THR A 30 -0.33 19.11 11.36
C THR A 30 -1.31 18.18 10.62
N LEU A 31 -0.79 17.06 10.13
CA LEU A 31 -1.56 15.95 9.59
C LEU A 31 -1.26 14.66 10.36
N ASN A 32 -2.27 13.80 10.45
CA ASN A 32 -2.15 12.45 10.97
C ASN A 32 -2.10 11.46 9.81
N TRP A 33 -1.33 10.39 9.99
CA TRP A 33 -1.44 9.20 9.16
C TRP A 33 -1.93 8.02 9.99
N ARG A 34 -2.71 7.14 9.38
CA ARG A 34 -3.11 5.84 9.92
C ARG A 34 -2.89 4.76 8.87
N VAL A 35 -2.32 3.62 9.26
CA VAL A 35 -2.26 2.41 8.43
C VAL A 35 -2.92 1.28 9.20
N HIS A 36 -3.94 0.64 8.61
CA HIS A 36 -4.73 -0.37 9.30
C HIS A 36 -5.34 -1.41 8.36
N ASP A 37 -5.76 -2.55 8.89
CA ASP A 37 -6.57 -3.56 8.18
C ASP A 37 -7.97 -3.75 8.78
N GLY A 38 -8.29 -2.97 9.82
CA GLY A 38 -9.52 -3.08 10.60
C GLY A 38 -9.41 -4.01 11.82
N HIS A 39 -8.36 -4.82 11.91
CA HIS A 39 -8.03 -5.63 13.09
C HIS A 39 -6.95 -4.95 13.95
N ASP A 40 -5.90 -4.42 13.33
CA ASP A 40 -4.86 -3.65 13.99
C ASP A 40 -4.59 -2.34 13.23
N GLU A 41 -4.01 -1.36 13.92
CA GLU A 41 -3.67 -0.07 13.34
C GLU A 41 -2.37 0.52 13.90
N ARG A 42 -1.73 1.34 13.06
CA ARG A 42 -0.59 2.18 13.42
C ARG A 42 -0.87 3.61 13.00
N THR A 43 -0.50 4.54 13.86
CA THR A 43 -0.75 5.97 13.66
C THR A 43 0.50 6.78 13.95
N GLY A 44 0.53 7.98 13.39
CA GLY A 44 1.52 8.99 13.68
C GLY A 44 1.12 10.32 13.07
N PHE A 45 1.95 11.34 13.23
CA PHE A 45 1.68 12.67 12.72
C PHE A 45 2.94 13.28 12.09
N PHE A 46 2.74 14.30 11.28
CA PHE A 46 3.80 15.08 10.66
C PHE A 46 3.31 16.50 10.36
N ASN A 47 4.25 17.42 10.13
CA ASN A 47 3.92 18.78 9.75
C ASN A 47 3.90 18.99 8.24
N VAL A 48 2.97 19.83 7.74
CA VAL A 48 2.83 20.20 6.33
C VAL A 48 2.34 21.64 6.17
N GLY A 49 2.91 22.37 5.21
CA GLY A 49 2.47 23.72 4.86
C GLY A 49 2.73 24.75 5.97
N GLY A 50 2.16 25.95 5.81
CA GLY A 50 2.26 27.05 6.78
C GLY A 50 1.06 27.17 7.73
N GLY A 51 0.04 26.32 7.57
CA GLY A 51 -1.14 26.26 8.44
C GLY A 51 -2.45 26.10 7.69
N THR A 52 -3.55 26.44 8.36
CA THR A 52 -4.92 26.23 7.87
C THR A 52 -5.16 26.97 6.55
N GLY A 53 -5.41 26.22 5.47
CA GLY A 53 -5.74 26.75 4.15
C GLY A 53 -4.55 26.85 3.19
N GLU A 54 -3.33 26.62 3.68
CA GLU A 54 -2.12 26.59 2.85
C GLU A 54 -1.72 25.16 2.53
N HIS A 55 -1.70 24.82 1.24
CA HIS A 55 -1.34 23.48 0.80
C HIS A 55 0.18 23.34 0.62
N GLY A 56 0.76 22.40 1.35
CA GLY A 56 2.15 21.99 1.22
C GLY A 56 2.29 20.60 0.61
N GLN A 57 3.42 20.36 -0.04
CA GLN A 57 3.86 18.99 -0.34
C GLN A 57 4.34 18.32 0.95
N PHE A 58 4.05 17.03 1.08
CA PHE A 58 4.58 16.22 2.17
C PHE A 58 5.17 14.91 1.66
N HIS A 59 6.10 14.37 2.44
CA HIS A 59 6.61 13.01 2.31
C HIS A 59 6.93 12.50 3.72
N VAL A 60 6.34 11.36 4.09
CA VAL A 60 6.52 10.71 5.39
C VAL A 60 6.78 9.22 5.20
N ALA A 61 7.69 8.68 6.01
CA ALA A 61 7.92 7.24 6.14
C ALA A 61 7.17 6.75 7.38
N ALA A 62 5.99 6.16 7.18
CA ALA A 62 5.17 5.61 8.25
C ALA A 62 5.72 4.25 8.69
N ALA A 63 6.51 4.23 9.76
CA ALA A 63 7.00 3.00 10.37
C ALA A 63 5.84 2.29 11.09
N ILE A 64 5.46 1.12 10.58
CA ILE A 64 4.32 0.34 11.09
C ILE A 64 4.79 -0.85 11.96
N GLY A 65 6.06 -1.23 11.86
CA GLY A 65 6.73 -2.19 12.74
C GLY A 65 5.99 -3.53 12.84
N ASN A 66 6.01 -4.12 14.03
CA ASN A 66 5.41 -5.43 14.30
C ASN A 66 3.89 -5.37 14.51
N ALA A 67 3.17 -4.55 13.75
CA ALA A 67 1.70 -4.57 13.73
C ALA A 67 1.18 -5.97 13.39
N ALA A 68 0.19 -6.45 14.12
CA ALA A 68 -0.40 -7.77 13.99
C ALA A 68 -1.55 -7.77 12.98
N PHE A 69 -1.30 -7.23 11.78
CA PHE A 69 -2.26 -7.27 10.69
C PHE A 69 -2.64 -8.72 10.36
N GLN A 70 -3.88 -8.93 9.93
CA GLN A 70 -4.45 -10.21 9.51
C GLN A 70 -4.70 -10.25 8.00
N LEU A 71 -4.86 -9.10 7.35
CA LEU A 71 -5.08 -9.00 5.91
C LEU A 71 -3.85 -8.50 5.15
N ASP A 72 -3.69 -8.96 3.91
CA ASP A 72 -2.67 -8.43 3.00
C ASP A 72 -3.00 -7.02 2.54
N ARG A 73 -4.31 -6.70 2.44
CA ARG A 73 -4.76 -5.35 2.08
C ARG A 73 -4.82 -4.49 3.34
N LEU A 74 -4.09 -3.39 3.32
CA LEU A 74 -4.16 -2.32 4.32
C LEU A 74 -4.82 -1.08 3.72
N PHE A 75 -5.26 -0.17 4.57
CA PHE A 75 -5.71 1.17 4.21
C PHE A 75 -4.74 2.19 4.79
N VAL A 76 -4.17 3.01 3.90
CA VAL A 76 -3.35 4.17 4.25
C VAL A 76 -4.25 5.39 4.26
N GLU A 77 -4.32 6.06 5.40
CA GLU A 77 -5.12 7.25 5.58
C GLU A 77 -4.24 8.43 5.95
N VAL A 78 -4.59 9.61 5.43
CA VAL A 78 -4.04 10.90 5.85
C VAL A 78 -5.20 11.84 6.14
N TYR A 79 -5.25 12.38 7.35
CA TYR A 79 -6.39 13.17 7.82
C TYR A 79 -5.97 14.27 8.80
N GLU A 80 -6.89 15.21 8.98
CA GLU A 80 -6.80 16.27 9.99
C GLU A 80 -7.73 15.95 11.15
N GLU A 81 -7.36 16.33 12.37
CA GLU A 81 -8.26 16.34 13.51
C GLU A 81 -8.88 17.74 13.66
N SER A 82 -10.20 17.82 13.68
CA SER A 82 -10.94 19.07 13.82
C SER A 82 -10.77 19.65 15.23
N ALA A 83 -10.22 20.86 15.33
CA ALA A 83 -10.09 21.57 16.61
C ALA A 83 -11.43 21.87 17.31
N ARG A 84 -12.56 21.77 16.59
CA ARG A 84 -13.90 22.01 17.14
C ARG A 84 -14.40 20.83 17.98
N ASP A 85 -14.16 19.61 17.52
CA ASP A 85 -14.87 18.42 18.00
C ASP A 85 -14.07 17.11 17.94
N GLY A 86 -12.79 17.17 17.55
CA GLY A 86 -11.93 15.99 17.42
C GLY A 86 -12.28 15.08 16.24
N SER A 87 -13.21 15.48 15.36
CA SER A 87 -13.59 14.65 14.21
C SER A 87 -12.49 14.61 13.16
N GLU A 88 -12.38 13.46 12.47
CA GLU A 88 -11.43 13.31 11.37
C GLU A 88 -11.99 13.97 10.09
N VAL A 89 -11.31 15.00 9.60
CA VAL A 89 -11.74 15.79 8.44
C VAL A 89 -10.71 15.76 7.32
N ASN A 90 -11.16 16.12 6.11
CA ASN A 90 -10.33 16.15 4.89
C ASN A 90 -9.54 14.85 4.62
N LYS A 91 -10.04 13.72 5.14
CA LYS A 91 -9.39 12.41 5.05
C LYS A 91 -9.22 11.95 3.60
N ALA A 92 -8.00 11.53 3.28
CA ALA A 92 -7.65 10.73 2.11
C ALA A 92 -7.45 9.28 2.53
N ILE A 93 -7.89 8.32 1.71
CA ILE A 93 -7.75 6.89 1.97
C ILE A 93 -7.25 6.21 0.69
N VAL A 94 -6.22 5.39 0.81
CA VAL A 94 -5.68 4.58 -0.28
C VAL A 94 -5.53 3.13 0.18
N PRO A 95 -6.22 2.16 -0.44
CA PRO A 95 -5.96 0.75 -0.18
C PRO A 95 -4.62 0.34 -0.78
N VAL A 96 -3.80 -0.43 -0.06
CA VAL A 96 -2.49 -0.93 -0.50
C VAL A 96 -2.34 -2.40 -0.18
N ILE A 97 -1.34 -3.06 -0.75
CA ILE A 97 -0.99 -4.46 -0.48
C ILE A 97 0.31 -4.51 0.30
N PHE A 98 0.31 -5.14 1.48
CA PHE A 98 1.46 -5.17 2.38
C PHE A 98 2.38 -6.36 2.05
N GLY A 99 3.47 -6.05 1.35
CA GLY A 99 4.45 -7.03 0.86
C GLY A 99 5.01 -7.98 1.93
N PRO A 100 5.39 -7.51 3.14
CA PRO A 100 5.90 -8.36 4.23
C PRO A 100 4.95 -9.48 4.69
N ARG A 101 3.65 -9.41 4.39
CA ARG A 101 2.72 -10.52 4.65
C ARG A 101 2.71 -11.57 3.55
N ILE A 102 3.15 -11.20 2.35
CA ILE A 102 3.15 -12.06 1.18
C ILE A 102 4.46 -12.84 1.11
N VAL A 103 5.60 -12.16 1.22
CA VAL A 103 6.92 -12.78 1.23
C VAL A 103 7.72 -12.32 2.43
N THR A 104 8.47 -13.24 3.03
CA THR A 104 9.42 -12.93 4.11
C THR A 104 10.49 -11.99 3.57
N ASP A 105 10.97 -11.08 4.42
CA ASP A 105 12.04 -10.13 4.08
C ASP A 105 11.76 -9.36 2.77
N TYR A 106 10.52 -8.90 2.62
CA TYR A 106 10.05 -8.19 1.44
C TYR A 106 10.93 -6.98 1.11
N VAL A 107 11.47 -6.94 -0.11
CA VAL A 107 12.32 -5.85 -0.62
C VAL A 107 11.74 -5.14 -1.84
N GLY A 108 10.70 -5.67 -2.46
CA GLY A 108 10.09 -5.07 -3.64
C GLY A 108 9.36 -6.06 -4.53
N TYR A 109 9.20 -5.74 -5.81
CA TYR A 109 8.58 -6.62 -6.80
C TYR A 109 9.17 -6.41 -8.19
N ARG A 110 9.02 -7.40 -9.06
CA ARG A 110 9.23 -7.28 -10.51
C ARG A 110 7.89 -7.19 -11.22
N ILE A 111 7.87 -6.55 -12.38
CA ILE A 111 6.74 -6.65 -13.30
C ILE A 111 7.00 -7.81 -14.26
N HIS A 112 6.06 -8.74 -14.32
CA HIS A 112 6.01 -9.79 -15.34
C HIS A 112 4.85 -9.51 -16.29
N VAL A 113 5.15 -9.36 -17.58
CA VAL A 113 4.13 -9.27 -18.63
C VAL A 113 3.77 -10.68 -19.07
N VAL A 114 2.54 -11.11 -18.84
CA VAL A 114 2.07 -12.46 -19.16
C VAL A 114 2.23 -12.75 -20.64
N ALA A 115 2.94 -13.81 -20.97
CA ALA A 115 3.18 -14.26 -22.35
C ALA A 115 2.28 -15.46 -22.72
N PRO A 116 2.12 -15.78 -24.03
CA PRO A 116 1.40 -16.98 -24.45
C PRO A 116 1.98 -18.25 -23.81
N GLY A 117 1.10 -19.05 -23.21
CA GLY A 117 1.48 -20.29 -22.51
C GLY A 117 1.99 -20.10 -21.09
N ASP A 118 1.92 -18.88 -20.53
CA ASP A 118 2.16 -18.67 -19.12
C ASP A 118 1.00 -19.17 -18.25
N THR A 119 1.37 -19.69 -17.08
CA THR A 119 0.48 -19.96 -15.96
C THR A 119 1.12 -19.35 -14.72
N LEU A 120 0.34 -19.02 -13.69
CA LEU A 120 0.92 -18.50 -12.45
C LEU A 120 1.96 -19.46 -11.84
N SER A 121 1.73 -20.78 -11.93
CA SER A 121 2.68 -21.79 -11.46
C SER A 121 3.99 -21.79 -12.26
N LYS A 122 3.93 -21.55 -13.57
CA LYS A 122 5.14 -21.42 -14.40
C LYS A 122 5.91 -20.16 -14.02
N ILE A 123 5.22 -19.03 -13.89
CA ILE A 123 5.84 -17.76 -13.47
C ILE A 123 6.47 -17.89 -12.07
N ALA A 124 5.78 -18.56 -11.14
CA ALA A 124 6.30 -18.83 -9.80
C ALA A 124 7.53 -19.73 -9.81
N ARG A 125 7.55 -20.80 -10.62
CA ARG A 125 8.74 -21.64 -10.79
C ARG A 125 9.92 -20.83 -11.32
N ASP A 126 9.69 -19.97 -12.31
CA ASP A 126 10.76 -19.20 -12.94
C ASP A 126 11.34 -18.12 -12.01
N ASN A 127 10.53 -17.59 -11.07
CA ASN A 127 10.96 -16.52 -10.17
C ASN A 127 11.38 -17.01 -8.78
N TYR A 128 10.81 -18.10 -8.29
CA TYR A 128 11.04 -18.61 -6.93
C TYR A 128 11.60 -20.04 -6.89
N GLY A 129 11.70 -20.71 -8.04
CA GLY A 129 12.10 -22.11 -8.11
C GLY A 129 10.99 -23.11 -7.74
N ASP A 130 9.87 -22.63 -7.19
CA ASP A 130 8.75 -23.47 -6.75
C ASP A 130 7.43 -23.07 -7.41
N PRO A 131 6.82 -23.92 -8.27
CA PRO A 131 5.52 -23.65 -8.87
C PRO A 131 4.37 -23.55 -7.86
N SER A 132 4.51 -24.11 -6.64
CA SER A 132 3.49 -24.06 -5.59
C SER A 132 3.32 -22.65 -5.02
N GLN A 133 4.33 -21.79 -5.20
CA GLN A 133 4.33 -20.41 -4.72
C GLN A 133 3.55 -19.43 -5.60
N PHE A 134 2.78 -19.94 -6.56
CA PHE A 134 1.89 -19.12 -7.39
C PHE A 134 0.90 -18.27 -6.59
N ALA A 135 0.50 -18.74 -5.40
CA ALA A 135 -0.39 -18.01 -4.49
C ALA A 135 0.19 -16.65 -4.06
N LEU A 136 1.53 -16.51 -4.00
CA LEU A 136 2.19 -15.25 -3.66
C LEU A 136 1.94 -14.18 -4.73
N ILE A 137 1.99 -14.60 -6.01
CA ILE A 137 1.69 -13.73 -7.15
C ILE A 137 0.21 -13.35 -7.14
N ALA A 138 -0.69 -14.30 -6.89
CA ALA A 138 -2.12 -14.02 -6.80
C ALA A 138 -2.44 -13.01 -5.68
N ARG A 139 -1.89 -13.21 -4.48
CA ARG A 139 -2.04 -12.31 -3.32
C ARG A 139 -1.49 -10.91 -3.56
N ALA A 140 -0.45 -10.77 -4.39
CA ALA A 140 0.14 -9.49 -4.76
C ALA A 140 -0.65 -8.71 -5.83
N ASN A 141 -1.59 -9.36 -6.52
CA ASN A 141 -2.37 -8.76 -7.61
C ASN A 141 -3.88 -8.98 -7.44
N PRO A 142 -4.48 -8.74 -6.26
CA PRO A 142 -5.88 -9.08 -6.00
C PRO A 142 -6.87 -8.28 -6.85
N GLN A 143 -6.45 -7.14 -7.39
CA GLN A 143 -7.24 -6.31 -8.32
C GLN A 143 -7.25 -6.86 -9.76
N LEU A 144 -6.30 -7.73 -10.12
CA LEU A 144 -6.18 -8.30 -11.46
C LEU A 144 -6.49 -9.80 -11.50
N ILE A 145 -6.37 -10.51 -10.38
CA ILE A 145 -6.53 -11.96 -10.29
C ILE A 145 -7.67 -12.27 -9.33
N SER A 146 -8.85 -12.56 -9.88
CA SER A 146 -9.99 -13.11 -9.14
C SER A 146 -10.00 -14.64 -9.13
N ASP A 147 -9.53 -15.25 -10.23
CA ASP A 147 -9.29 -16.70 -10.35
C ASP A 147 -7.81 -16.93 -10.71
N PRO A 148 -7.01 -17.57 -9.85
CA PRO A 148 -5.61 -17.89 -10.14
C PRO A 148 -5.36 -18.72 -11.41
N ASN A 149 -6.39 -19.41 -11.91
CA ASN A 149 -6.29 -20.18 -13.15
C ASN A 149 -6.56 -19.34 -14.41
N LEU A 150 -6.98 -18.09 -14.27
CA LEU A 150 -7.32 -17.19 -15.36
C LEU A 150 -6.40 -15.97 -15.35
N ILE A 151 -5.32 -16.05 -16.13
CA ILE A 151 -4.48 -14.89 -16.48
C ILE A 151 -4.50 -14.68 -17.98
N PHE A 152 -4.33 -13.44 -18.42
CA PHE A 152 -4.45 -13.05 -19.81
C PHE A 152 -3.12 -12.54 -20.37
N VAL A 153 -2.81 -12.89 -21.61
CA VAL A 153 -1.62 -12.38 -22.31
C VAL A 153 -1.61 -10.85 -22.33
N GLY A 154 -0.48 -10.25 -21.99
CA GLY A 154 -0.30 -8.80 -21.88
C GLY A 154 -0.63 -8.23 -20.51
N GLN A 155 -1.16 -9.02 -19.57
CA GLN A 155 -1.39 -8.59 -18.20
C GLN A 155 -0.06 -8.34 -17.48
N GLU A 156 0.08 -7.19 -16.82
CA GLU A 156 1.23 -6.87 -15.99
C GLU A 156 0.99 -7.35 -14.55
N LEU A 157 1.77 -8.33 -14.12
CA LEU A 157 1.68 -8.91 -12.77
C LEU A 157 2.86 -8.44 -11.92
N LYS A 158 2.55 -8.00 -10.71
CA LYS A 158 3.54 -7.74 -9.66
C LYS A 158 4.00 -9.08 -9.07
N VAL A 159 5.27 -9.42 -9.24
CA VAL A 159 5.89 -10.63 -8.66
C VAL A 159 6.72 -10.19 -7.44
N PRO A 160 6.23 -10.38 -6.21
CA PRO A 160 6.90 -9.91 -4.99
C PRO A 160 8.25 -10.59 -4.78
N ILE A 161 9.21 -9.88 -4.19
CA ILE A 161 10.57 -10.36 -3.91
C ILE A 161 10.84 -10.23 -2.41
N GLY A 162 11.26 -11.34 -1.81
CA GLY A 162 11.88 -11.41 -0.49
C GLY A 162 13.37 -11.73 -0.60
N ALA A 163 14.16 -11.41 0.43
CA ALA A 163 15.61 -11.64 0.46
C ALA A 163 16.07 -12.41 1.71
#